data_AF-K9T338-F1
#
_entry.id   AF-K9T338-F1
#
_cell.length_a   1.000
_cell.length_b   1.000
_cell.length_c   1.000
_cell.angle_alpha   90.00
_cell.angle_beta   90.00
_cell.angle_gamma   90.00
#
_symmetry.space_group_name_H-M   'P 1'
#
loop_
_entity.id
_entity.type
_entity.pdbx_description
1 polymer ?
#
loop_
_entity_poly.entity_id
_entity_poly.type
_entity_poly.pdbx_seq_one_letter_code
_entity_poly.pdbx_strand_id
1 'polypeptide(L)'
;MTHYFVLSIHPQAQYDWDKCILRHPITGERPDFNEIIAQAVGNEAGSYLIRVNIEVQVLEKAALGQSETVSLSQTKGTKAIASVKSQELLAS
;
A
#
# COMPACT_ATOMS: atom_id res chain seq x y z
N MET A 1 -5.55 22.17 12.81
CA MET A 1 -4.71 22.10 11.60
C MET A 1 -5.34 21.12 10.64
N THR A 2 -5.23 21.36 9.33
CA THR A 2 -5.83 20.49 8.31
C THR A 2 -4.72 19.65 7.68
N HIS A 3 -4.82 18.33 7.79
CA HIS A 3 -3.91 17.40 7.14
C HIS A 3 -4.58 16.76 5.93
N TYR A 4 -3.89 16.71 4.80
CA TYR A 4 -4.36 16.07 3.58
C TYR A 4 -3.61 14.77 3.38
N PHE A 5 -4.34 13.72 3.00
CA PHE A 5 -3.78 12.40 2.75
C PHE A 5 -4.36 11.83 1.47
N VAL A 6 -3.54 11.04 0.77
CA VAL A 6 -4.00 10.14 -0.27
C VAL A 6 -4.41 8.83 0.40
N LEU A 7 -5.66 8.42 0.17
CA LEU A 7 -6.22 7.17 0.68
C LEU A 7 -6.27 6.14 -0.45
N SER A 8 -5.59 5.02 -0.26
CA SER A 8 -5.67 3.83 -1.13
C SER A 8 -6.37 2.70 -0.40
N ILE A 9 -7.39 2.11 -1.02
CA ILE A 9 -8.14 0.98 -0.46
C ILE A 9 -7.95 -0.23 -1.39
N HIS A 10 -7.46 -1.34 -0.83
CA HIS A 10 -7.23 -2.61 -1.51
C HIS A 10 -7.99 -3.73 -0.80
N PRO A 11 -9.30 -3.92 -1.06
CA PRO A 11 -10.13 -4.86 -0.29
C PRO A 11 -9.65 -6.31 -0.36
N GLN A 12 -8.91 -6.67 -1.41
CA GLN A 12 -8.39 -8.01 -1.68
C GLN A 12 -6.97 -8.22 -1.16
N ALA A 13 -6.38 -7.24 -0.45
CA ALA A 13 -5.02 -7.37 0.06
C ALA A 13 -4.93 -8.53 1.07
N GLN A 14 -3.81 -9.27 1.00
CA GLN A 14 -3.56 -10.43 1.86
C GLN A 14 -3.44 -10.05 3.34
N TYR A 15 -2.92 -8.86 3.62
CA TYR A 15 -2.71 -8.36 4.97
C TYR A 15 -3.62 -7.17 5.27
N ASP A 16 -4.20 -7.14 6.47
CA ASP A 16 -5.09 -6.05 6.89
C ASP A 16 -4.44 -4.67 6.86
N TRP A 17 -3.14 -4.58 7.17
CA TRP A 17 -2.39 -3.31 7.11
C TRP A 17 -2.18 -2.77 5.69
N ASP A 18 -2.48 -3.56 4.67
CA ASP A 18 -2.37 -3.18 3.25
C ASP A 18 -3.76 -2.88 2.62
N LYS A 19 -4.85 -3.25 3.30
CA LYS A 19 -6.22 -2.99 2.81
C LYS A 19 -6.58 -1.51 2.78
N CYS A 20 -5.97 -0.71 3.65
CA CYS A 20 -6.21 0.72 3.77
C CYS A 20 -4.91 1.44 4.06
N ILE A 21 -4.43 2.26 3.12
CA ILE A 21 -3.14 2.93 3.19
C ILE A 21 -3.36 4.42 3.07
N LEU A 22 -2.91 5.18 4.07
CA LEU A 22 -2.82 6.63 4.03
C LEU A 22 -1.39 7.06 3.74
N ARG A 23 -1.23 8.03 2.84
CA ARG A 23 0.07 8.60 2.48
C ARG A 23 -0.01 10.12 2.40
N HIS A 24 1.09 10.78 2.73
CA HIS A 24 1.24 12.21 2.51
C HIS A 24 1.26 12.48 0.99
N PRO A 25 0.48 13.46 0.48
CA PRO A 25 0.30 13.68 -0.95
C PRO A 25 1.59 14.10 -1.67
N ILE A 26 2.55 14.69 -0.95
CA ILE A 26 3.81 15.18 -1.53
C ILE A 26 4.97 14.22 -1.27
N THR A 27 5.11 13.71 -0.05
CA THR A 27 6.26 12.88 0.35
C THR A 27 6.03 11.39 0.17
N GLY A 28 4.77 10.96 0.02
CA GLY A 28 4.39 9.54 -0.09
C GLY A 28 4.53 8.74 1.21
N GLU A 29 5.04 9.35 2.28
CA GLU A 29 5.24 8.71 3.57
C GLU A 29 3.92 8.43 4.28
N ARG A 30 3.90 7.38 5.12
CA ARG A 30 2.76 7.08 5.98
C ARG A 30 2.72 8.12 7.10
N PRO A 31 1.56 8.70 7.41
CA PRO A 31 1.46 9.64 8.53
C PRO A 31 1.73 8.94 9.86
N ASP A 32 2.52 9.58 10.72
CA ASP A 32 2.63 9.20 12.12
C ASP A 32 1.58 9.94 12.94
N PHE A 33 0.46 9.25 13.21
CA PHE A 33 -0.61 9.81 14.02
C PHE A 33 -0.16 10.10 15.45
N ASN A 34 0.82 9.37 16.00
CA ASN A 34 1.32 9.64 17.34
C ASN A 34 2.00 11.01 17.38
N GLU A 35 2.79 11.34 16.36
CA GLU A 35 3.43 12.64 16.26
C GLU A 35 2.41 13.76 16.08
N ILE A 36 1.41 13.57 15.22
CA ILE A 36 0.32 14.55 15.01
C ILE A 36 -0.45 14.80 16.32
N ILE A 37 -0.76 13.74 17.06
CA ILE A 37 -1.47 13.85 18.35
C ILE A 37 -0.57 14.51 19.40
N ALA A 38 0.70 14.13 19.49
CA ALA A 38 1.67 14.72 20.40
C ALA A 38 1.81 16.23 20.16
N GLN A 39 1.95 16.65 18.91
CA GLN A 39 1.97 18.07 18.53
C GLN A 39 0.66 18.78 18.90
N ALA A 40 -0.49 18.14 18.70
CA ALA A 40 -1.80 18.71 19.04
C ALA A 40 -2.00 18.94 20.55
N VAL A 41 -1.38 18.12 21.40
CA VAL A 41 -1.38 18.31 22.87
C VAL A 41 -0.21 19.15 23.38
N GLY A 42 0.60 19.73 22.49
CA GLY A 42 1.71 20.62 22.84
C GLY A 42 3.05 19.92 23.12
N ASN A 43 3.15 18.61 22.86
CA ASN A 43 4.35 17.78 23.07
C ASN A 43 4.90 17.83 24.51
N GLU A 44 4.02 18.10 25.48
CA GLU A 44 4.36 18.11 26.89
C GLU A 44 4.33 16.70 27.47
N ALA A 45 5.23 16.44 28.43
CA ALA A 45 5.29 15.15 29.10
C ALA A 45 4.13 15.01 30.09
N GLY A 46 3.42 13.88 30.01
CA GLY A 46 2.31 13.58 30.92
C GLY A 46 1.39 12.50 30.38
N SER A 47 0.36 12.20 31.17
CA SER A 47 -0.72 11.29 30.78
C SER A 47 -1.98 12.10 30.50
N TYR A 48 -2.52 11.96 29.29
CA TYR A 48 -3.68 12.72 28.83
C TYR A 48 -4.85 11.78 28.56
N LEU A 49 -6.03 12.11 29.07
CA LEU A 49 -7.27 11.56 28.52
C LEU A 49 -7.69 12.45 27.36
N ILE A 50 -7.63 11.92 26.14
CA ILE A 50 -7.96 12.67 24.93
C ILE A 50 -9.19 12.10 24.23
N ARG A 51 -9.94 12.96 23.56
CA ARG A 51 -10.95 12.57 22.57
C ARG A 51 -10.37 12.83 21.19
N VAL A 52 -10.34 11.81 20.34
CA VAL A 52 -9.95 11.94 18.93
C VAL A 52 -11.22 11.87 18.08
N ASN A 53 -11.43 12.88 17.24
CA ASN A 53 -12.51 12.91 16.25
C ASN A 53 -11.89 12.91 14.85
N ILE A 54 -12.22 11.91 14.04
CA ILE A 54 -11.72 11.79 12.66
C ILE A 54 -12.89 12.05 11.71
N GLU A 55 -12.78 13.11 10.93
CA GLU A 55 -13.73 13.45 9.87
C GLU A 55 -13.03 13.31 8.52
N VAL A 56 -13.63 12.57 7.59
CA VAL A 56 -13.06 12.29 6.28
C VAL A 56 -13.90 12.96 5.21
N GLN A 57 -13.30 13.93 4.52
CA GLN A 57 -13.89 14.57 3.34
C GLN A 57 -13.17 14.06 2.08
N VAL A 58 -13.90 13.40 1.19
CA VAL A 58 -13.37 12.99 -0.12
C VAL A 58 -13.37 14.20 -1.04
N LEU A 59 -12.16 14.66 -1.41
CA LEU A 59 -11.99 15.79 -2.32
C LEU A 59 -12.05 15.35 -3.78
N GLU A 60 -11.41 14.24 -4.10
CA GLU A 60 -11.36 13.66 -5.44
C GLU A 60 -11.25 12.13 -5.34
N LYS A 61 -11.81 11.43 -6.34
CA LYS A 61 -11.65 9.98 -6.51
C LYS A 61 -11.08 9.71 -7.90
N ALA A 62 -9.86 9.21 -7.96
CA ALA A 62 -9.27 8.77 -9.22
C ALA A 62 -10.06 7.59 -9.80
N ALA A 63 -10.26 7.60 -11.12
CA ALA A 63 -10.75 6.42 -11.82
C ALA A 63 -9.71 5.30 -11.67
N LEU A 64 -10.17 4.06 -11.42
CA LEU A 64 -9.30 2.90 -11.32
C LEU A 64 -8.65 2.63 -12.70
N GLY A 65 -7.54 3.30 -12.99
CA GLY A 65 -6.64 2.94 -14.07
C GLY A 65 -6.07 1.56 -13.75
N GLN A 66 -6.28 0.59 -14.64
CA GLN A 66 -5.74 -0.75 -14.52
C GLN A 66 -4.20 -0.69 -14.61
N SER A 67 -3.51 -0.86 -13.48
CA SER A 67 -2.08 -1.20 -13.37
C SER A 67 -1.71 -1.22 -11.88
N GLU A 68 -0.92 -2.14 -11.33
CA GLU A 68 0.01 -3.13 -11.87
C GLU A 68 0.07 -4.31 -10.88
N THR A 69 -0.18 -5.52 -11.35
CA THR A 69 0.41 -6.72 -10.73
C THR A 69 1.91 -6.71 -11.06
N VAL A 70 2.73 -6.13 -10.18
CA VAL A 70 4.17 -6.40 -10.21
C VAL A 70 4.38 -7.78 -9.59
N SER A 71 4.33 -8.81 -10.44
CA SER A 71 4.79 -10.15 -10.09
C SER A 71 6.31 -10.12 -9.93
N LEU A 72 6.81 -10.03 -8.70
CA LEU A 72 8.21 -10.29 -8.37
C LEU A 72 8.46 -11.80 -8.46
N SER A 73 8.71 -12.31 -9.66
CA SER A 73 9.32 -13.62 -9.84
C SER A 73 10.77 -13.55 -9.33
N GLN A 74 10.97 -14.01 -8.09
CA GLN A 74 12.30 -14.27 -7.55
C GLN A 74 12.91 -15.46 -8.31
N THR A 75 13.64 -15.19 -9.39
CA THR A 75 14.54 -16.16 -10.00
C THR A 75 15.94 -15.95 -9.44
N LYS A 76 16.28 -16.65 -8.35
CA LYS A 76 17.66 -16.99 -8.01
C LYS A 76 17.84 -18.48 -8.33
N GLY A 77 18.68 -18.75 -9.32
CA GLY A 77 18.84 -20.08 -9.90
C GLY A 77 19.47 -21.09 -8.94
N THR A 78 19.14 -22.35 -9.16
CA THR A 78 20.05 -23.50 -9.08
C THR A 78 19.48 -24.62 -9.95
N LYS A 79 20.40 -25.33 -10.62
CA LYS A 79 20.32 -26.34 -11.69
C LYS A 79 19.22 -27.42 -11.63
N ALA A 80 19.05 -28.03 -12.83
CA ALA A 80 18.49 -29.35 -13.18
C ALA A 80 16.95 -29.40 -13.33
N ILE A 81 16.32 -29.95 -14.38
CA ILE A 81 16.71 -30.90 -15.44
C ILE A 81 15.59 -30.97 -16.51
N ALA A 82 16.02 -31.16 -17.75
CA ALA A 82 15.47 -32.02 -18.81
C ALA A 82 14.07 -31.79 -19.47
N SER A 83 14.16 -31.75 -20.81
CA SER A 83 13.31 -32.43 -21.79
C SER A 83 12.12 -31.67 -22.37
N VAL A 84 12.34 -31.08 -23.56
CA VAL A 84 11.34 -31.16 -24.64
C VAL A 84 12.10 -31.45 -25.94
N LYS A 85 11.96 -32.70 -26.41
CA LYS A 85 12.48 -33.18 -27.69
C LYS A 85 11.37 -33.04 -28.74
N SER A 86 11.71 -32.31 -29.81
CA SER A 86 11.28 -32.46 -31.21
C SER A 86 9.79 -32.64 -31.52
N GLN A 87 9.20 -31.61 -32.13
CA GLN A 87 8.11 -31.76 -33.09
C GLN A 87 8.65 -31.44 -34.50
N GLU A 88 8.64 -32.44 -35.37
CA GLU A 88 8.50 -32.23 -36.81
C GLU A 88 7.42 -33.20 -37.28
N LEU A 89 6.33 -32.64 -37.78
CA LEU A 89 5.11 -33.32 -38.16
C LEU A 89 4.95 -33.07 -39.67
N LEU A 90 5.32 -34.06 -40.48
CA LEU A 90 4.86 -34.16 -41.86
C LEU A 90 4.44 -35.61 -42.09
N ALA A 91 3.13 -35.82 -42.04
CA ALA A 91 2.49 -37.03 -42.51
C ALA A 91 1.60 -36.66 -43.69
N SER A 92 1.85 -37.39 -44.79
CA SER A 92 1.05 -37.60 -46.00
C SER A 92 0.93 -36.46 -47.00
#